data_AF-A0A1Y2ERX4-F1
#
_entry.id   AF-A0A1Y2ERX4-F1
#
_cell.length_a   1.000
_cell.length_b   1.000
_cell.length_c   1.000
_cell.angle_alpha   90.00
_cell.angle_beta   90.00
_cell.angle_gamma   90.00
#
_symmetry.space_group_name_H-M   'P 1'
#
loop_
_entity.id
_entity.type
_entity.pdbx_description
1 polymer ?
#
loop_
_entity_poly.entity_id
_entity_poly.type
_entity_poly.pdbx_seq_one_letter_code
_entity_poly.pdbx_strand_id
1 'polypeptide(L)'
;MIVSAIYLIVCFVNGIYTENLPKWLRWIRYMATNCLALTFIIVITVLIPMGAKDGLIDDLLIRGPQLFHHILCPIISFLSFCIVEEGNITKRDIWIATFPTILYAIILTFLNVIKVVEGPYPFLLVYDQPFYLSVIWFILIVCISFGLALVIRRVCQINFFKNRKNTHDDNINLEEINTQ
;
A
#
# COMPACT_ATOMS: atom_id res chain seq x y z
N MET A 1 -1.04 -5.32 6.74
CA MET A 1 -0.86 -5.06 8.19
C MET A 1 0.18 -5.99 8.81
N ILE A 2 -0.04 -7.32 8.82
CA ILE A 2 0.91 -8.29 9.41
C ILE A 2 2.31 -8.16 8.81
N VAL A 3 2.41 -8.13 7.47
CA VAL A 3 3.69 -7.94 6.76
C VAL A 3 4.40 -6.65 7.18
N SER A 4 3.68 -5.53 7.24
CA SER A 4 4.23 -4.24 7.67
C SER A 4 4.69 -4.27 9.14
N ALA A 5 3.94 -4.94 10.02
CA ALA A 5 4.28 -5.08 11.43
C ALA A 5 5.53 -5.96 11.63
N ILE A 6 5.58 -7.12 10.99
CA ILE A 6 6.75 -8.02 11.03
C ILE A 6 7.99 -7.30 10.52
N TYR A 7 7.86 -6.58 9.40
CA TYR A 7 8.96 -5.79 8.85
C TYR A 7 9.53 -4.79 9.86
N LEU A 8 8.67 -4.00 10.51
CA LEU A 8 9.09 -3.01 11.50
C LEU A 8 9.72 -3.68 12.74
N ILE A 9 9.17 -4.80 13.20
CA ILE A 9 9.72 -5.57 14.33
C ILE A 9 11.12 -6.10 13.96
N VAL A 10 11.31 -6.63 12.76
CA VAL A 10 12.63 -7.12 12.30
C VAL A 10 13.65 -5.98 12.25
N CYS A 11 13.26 -4.80 11.75
CA CYS A 11 14.15 -3.63 11.73
C CYS A 11 14.53 -3.19 13.16
N PHE A 12 13.53 -3.13 14.06
CA PHE A 12 13.70 -2.71 15.44
C PHE A 12 14.58 -3.67 16.25
N VAL A 13 14.27 -4.97 16.24
CA VAL A 13 14.98 -6.00 17.02
C VAL A 13 16.43 -6.15 16.57
N ASN A 14 16.69 -6.08 15.27
CA ASN A 14 18.04 -6.26 14.75
C ASN A 14 18.86 -4.97 14.71
N GLY A 15 18.28 -3.82 15.10
CA GLY A 15 18.93 -2.51 14.94
C GLY A 15 19.31 -2.21 13.49
N ILE A 16 18.66 -2.87 12.52
CA ILE A 16 18.99 -2.76 11.10
C ILE A 16 18.30 -1.50 10.57
N TYR A 17 19.11 -0.51 10.22
CA TYR A 17 18.66 0.61 9.41
C TYR A 17 18.15 0.10 8.07
N THR A 18 17.04 0.67 7.60
CA THR A 18 16.32 0.23 6.39
C THR A 18 17.19 0.16 5.13
N GLU A 19 18.32 0.88 5.12
CA GLU A 19 19.32 0.85 4.04
C GLU A 19 19.98 -0.51 3.83
N ASN A 20 20.16 -1.29 4.90
CA ASN A 20 20.89 -2.57 4.89
C ASN A 20 19.98 -3.78 4.62
N LEU A 21 18.69 -3.58 4.39
CA LEU A 21 17.76 -4.67 4.19
C LEU A 21 17.84 -5.27 2.77
N PRO A 22 17.64 -6.59 2.65
CA PRO A 22 17.65 -7.24 1.35
C PRO A 22 16.48 -6.74 0.48
N LYS A 23 16.74 -6.58 -0.81
CA LYS A 23 15.78 -5.99 -1.77
C LYS A 23 14.42 -6.69 -1.80
N TRP A 24 14.39 -8.01 -1.65
CA TRP A 24 13.14 -8.80 -1.68
C TRP A 24 12.22 -8.43 -0.51
N LEU A 25 12.77 -8.13 0.67
CA LEU A 25 11.98 -7.75 1.83
C LEU A 25 11.35 -6.37 1.61
N ARG A 26 12.11 -5.46 0.96
CA ARG A 26 11.57 -4.17 0.54
C ARG A 26 10.46 -4.30 -0.51
N TRP A 27 10.55 -5.26 -1.42
CA TRP A 27 9.46 -5.55 -2.37
C TRP A 27 8.18 -5.98 -1.65
N ILE A 28 8.30 -6.90 -0.70
CA ILE A 28 7.16 -7.38 0.10
C ILE A 28 6.55 -6.23 0.92
N ARG A 29 7.40 -5.38 1.52
CA ARG A 29 6.97 -4.20 2.27
C ARG A 29 6.24 -3.18 1.38
N TYR A 30 6.74 -2.97 0.16
CA TYR A 30 6.13 -2.07 -0.82
C TYR A 30 4.78 -2.59 -1.34
N MET A 31 4.69 -3.89 -1.65
CA MET A 31 3.42 -4.57 -1.96
C MET A 31 2.39 -4.34 -0.84
N ALA A 32 2.79 -4.52 0.42
CA ALA A 32 1.90 -4.33 1.57
C ALA A 32 1.42 -2.88 1.72
N THR A 33 2.31 -1.90 1.56
CA THR A 33 1.91 -0.47 1.57
C THR A 33 0.91 -0.17 0.46
N ASN A 34 1.20 -0.65 -0.76
CA ASN A 34 0.35 -0.38 -1.92
C ASN A 34 -1.05 -1.00 -1.76
N CYS A 35 -1.13 -2.23 -1.26
CA CYS A 35 -2.42 -2.89 -0.98
C CYS A 35 -3.21 -2.15 0.10
N LEU A 36 -2.56 -1.72 1.18
CA LEU A 36 -3.22 -0.96 2.25
C LEU A 36 -3.71 0.41 1.76
N ALA A 37 -2.90 1.11 0.96
CA ALA A 37 -3.30 2.37 0.35
C ALA A 37 -4.49 2.17 -0.61
N LEU A 38 -4.50 1.09 -1.39
CA LEU A 38 -5.62 0.74 -2.25
C LEU A 38 -6.89 0.49 -1.42
N THR A 39 -6.81 -0.27 -0.32
CA THR A 39 -7.93 -0.48 0.60
C THR A 39 -8.49 0.85 1.10
N PHE A 40 -7.63 1.76 1.56
CA PHE A 40 -8.04 3.09 2.02
C PHE A 40 -8.79 3.89 0.94
N ILE A 41 -8.25 3.91 -0.29
CA ILE A 41 -8.89 4.61 -1.41
C ILE A 41 -10.24 3.99 -1.75
N ILE A 42 -10.33 2.66 -1.86
CA ILE A 42 -11.60 1.98 -2.17
C ILE A 42 -12.62 2.21 -1.06
N VAL A 43 -12.21 2.19 0.20
CA VAL A 43 -13.11 2.49 1.31
C VAL A 43 -13.68 3.90 1.17
N ILE A 44 -12.82 4.91 0.99
CA ILE A 44 -13.29 6.31 0.95
C ILE A 44 -14.13 6.60 -0.29
N THR A 45 -13.74 6.07 -1.44
CA THR A 45 -14.34 6.44 -2.73
C THR A 45 -15.52 5.56 -3.14
N VAL A 46 -15.57 4.31 -2.67
CA VAL A 46 -16.61 3.35 -3.05
C VAL A 46 -17.45 2.96 -1.84
N LEU A 47 -16.81 2.49 -0.76
CA LEU A 47 -17.56 1.89 0.35
C LEU A 47 -18.25 2.92 1.23
N ILE A 48 -17.66 4.09 1.51
CA ILE A 48 -18.33 5.15 2.29
C ILE A 48 -19.58 5.65 1.55
N PRO A 49 -19.55 6.02 0.26
CA PRO A 49 -20.75 6.43 -0.46
C PRO A 49 -21.85 5.36 -0.52
N MET A 50 -21.47 4.08 -0.51
CA MET A 50 -22.42 2.98 -0.42
C MET A 50 -23.00 2.85 1.00
N GLY A 51 -22.14 2.73 2.01
CA GLY A 51 -22.54 2.61 3.41
C GLY A 51 -23.33 3.81 3.92
N ALA A 52 -23.12 5.00 3.34
CA ALA A 52 -23.92 6.19 3.65
C ALA A 52 -25.40 6.04 3.25
N LYS A 53 -25.68 5.30 2.17
CA LYS A 53 -27.07 5.04 1.73
C LYS A 53 -27.78 4.08 2.67
N ASP A 54 -27.03 3.16 3.25
CA ASP A 54 -27.56 2.09 4.11
C ASP A 54 -27.43 2.40 5.62
N GLY A 55 -26.88 3.58 5.98
CA GLY A 55 -26.65 3.98 7.37
C GLY A 55 -25.52 3.22 8.08
N LEU A 56 -24.64 2.55 7.34
CA LEU A 56 -23.60 1.63 7.83
C LEU A 56 -22.20 2.24 7.88
N ILE A 57 -22.07 3.58 7.82
CA ILE A 57 -20.75 4.26 7.81
C ILE A 57 -19.93 3.89 9.05
N ASP A 58 -20.56 3.88 10.23
CA ASP A 58 -19.87 3.60 11.49
C ASP A 58 -19.38 2.14 11.55
N ASP A 59 -20.21 1.20 11.11
CA ASP A 59 -19.85 -0.23 11.02
C ASP A 59 -18.73 -0.47 10.01
N LEU A 60 -18.72 0.32 8.93
CA LEU A 60 -17.69 0.25 7.90
C LEU A 60 -16.37 0.89 8.34
N LEU A 61 -16.37 1.97 9.11
CA LEU A 61 -15.16 2.77 9.37
C LEU A 61 -14.61 2.66 10.78
N ILE A 62 -15.48 2.73 11.79
CA ILE A 62 -15.06 3.01 13.16
C ILE A 62 -15.25 1.79 14.07
N ARG A 63 -16.24 0.94 13.76
CA ARG A 63 -16.61 -0.14 14.66
C ARG A 63 -15.66 -1.33 14.57
N GLY A 64 -15.10 -1.69 15.72
CA GLY A 64 -14.28 -2.89 15.88
C GLY A 64 -13.00 -2.87 15.04
N PRO A 65 -12.66 -3.98 14.34
CA PRO A 65 -11.39 -4.09 13.62
C PRO A 65 -11.31 -3.18 12.38
N GLN A 66 -12.43 -2.63 11.91
CA GLN A 66 -12.45 -1.82 10.69
C GLN A 66 -11.70 -0.50 10.83
N LEU A 67 -11.67 0.10 12.02
CA LEU A 67 -10.87 1.30 12.30
C LEU A 67 -9.39 1.07 11.97
N PHE A 68 -8.87 -0.13 12.29
CA PHE A 68 -7.50 -0.49 12.00
C PHE A 68 -7.29 -0.75 10.50
N HIS A 69 -8.16 -1.57 9.90
CA HIS A 69 -7.99 -1.99 8.52
C HIS A 69 -8.26 -0.89 7.49
N HIS A 70 -9.20 0.01 7.76
CA HIS A 70 -9.65 1.02 6.82
C HIS A 70 -9.04 2.39 7.05
N ILE A 71 -8.51 2.70 8.24
CA ILE A 71 -7.99 4.04 8.56
C ILE A 71 -6.56 3.97 9.10
N LEU A 72 -6.37 3.42 10.31
CA LEU A 72 -5.10 3.57 11.02
C LEU A 72 -3.94 2.87 10.30
N CYS A 73 -4.09 1.59 9.95
CA CYS A 73 -3.00 0.84 9.36
C CYS A 73 -2.63 1.31 7.95
N PRO A 74 -3.58 1.67 7.06
CA PRO A 74 -3.23 2.29 5.80
C PRO A 74 -2.43 3.59 5.93
N ILE A 75 -2.89 4.52 6.77
CA ILE A 75 -2.23 5.82 6.95
C ILE A 75 -0.84 5.62 7.56
N ILE A 76 -0.75 4.88 8.67
CA ILE A 76 0.54 4.64 9.36
C ILE A 76 1.51 3.89 8.45
N SER A 77 1.05 2.86 7.73
CA SER A 77 1.92 2.08 6.85
C SER A 77 2.43 2.90 5.66
N PHE A 78 1.60 3.79 5.11
CA PHE A 78 1.99 4.73 4.06
C PHE A 78 3.02 5.73 4.56
N LEU A 79 2.75 6.41 5.69
CA LEU A 79 3.66 7.41 6.25
C LEU A 79 4.99 6.79 6.66
N SER A 80 4.95 5.64 7.34
CA SER A 80 6.14 4.87 7.71
C SER A 80 6.98 4.53 6.48
N PHE A 81 6.37 3.97 5.43
CA PHE A 81 7.10 3.60 4.21
C PHE A 81 7.68 4.80 3.46
N CYS A 82 6.92 5.90 3.38
CA CYS A 82 7.30 7.04 2.55
C CYS A 82 8.29 7.98 3.23
N ILE A 83 8.21 8.13 4.55
CA ILE A 83 8.93 9.16 5.31
C ILE A 83 10.08 8.57 6.12
N VAL A 84 9.84 7.42 6.75
CA VAL A 84 10.78 6.85 7.73
C VAL A 84 11.70 5.82 7.09
N GLU A 85 11.16 5.00 6.18
CA GLU A 85 11.92 3.93 5.55
C GLU A 85 12.78 4.44 4.40
N GLU A 86 14.07 4.16 4.47
CA GLU A 86 15.04 4.56 3.44
C GLU A 86 15.20 3.47 2.38
N GLY A 87 15.30 3.88 1.11
CA GLY A 87 15.54 2.96 0.02
C GLY A 87 15.06 3.45 -1.33
N ASN A 88 15.82 3.10 -2.37
CA ASN A 88 15.45 3.43 -3.74
C ASN A 88 14.44 2.42 -4.31
N ILE A 89 13.28 2.93 -4.73
CA ILE A 89 12.26 2.19 -5.48
C ILE A 89 12.40 2.49 -6.97
N THR A 90 12.68 1.44 -7.75
CA THR A 90 12.87 1.53 -9.19
C THR A 90 11.53 1.52 -9.94
N LYS A 91 11.54 1.88 -11.24
CA LYS A 91 10.35 1.81 -12.09
C LYS A 91 9.79 0.39 -12.22
N ARG A 92 10.64 -0.63 -12.15
CA ARG A 92 10.22 -2.05 -12.26
C ARG A 92 9.45 -2.51 -11.04
N ASP A 93 9.77 -1.95 -9.87
CA ASP A 93 9.14 -2.33 -8.60
C ASP A 93 7.65 -1.93 -8.55
N ILE A 94 7.20 -1.02 -9.41
CA ILE A 94 5.78 -0.64 -9.54
C ILE A 94 4.95 -1.88 -9.89
N TRP A 95 5.37 -2.65 -10.91
CA TRP A 95 4.66 -3.86 -11.32
C TRP A 95 4.65 -4.91 -10.22
N ILE A 96 5.75 -4.99 -9.45
CA ILE A 96 5.86 -5.87 -8.29
C ILE A 96 4.83 -5.46 -7.22
N ALA A 97 4.64 -4.16 -6.95
CA ALA A 97 3.66 -3.66 -5.99
C ALA A 97 2.20 -3.86 -6.42
N THR A 98 1.92 -3.84 -7.73
CA THR A 98 0.58 -4.07 -8.29
C THR A 98 0.23 -5.55 -8.41
N PHE A 99 1.23 -6.44 -8.46
CA PHE A 99 1.05 -7.88 -8.64
C PHE A 99 0.05 -8.53 -7.67
N PRO A 100 0.09 -8.28 -6.35
CA PRO A 100 -0.87 -8.88 -5.43
C PRO A 100 -2.32 -8.50 -5.74
N THR A 101 -2.57 -7.26 -6.18
CA THR A 101 -3.91 -6.80 -6.56
C THR A 101 -4.42 -7.57 -7.78
N ILE A 102 -3.58 -7.73 -8.81
CA ILE A 102 -3.94 -8.48 -10.03
C ILE A 102 -4.21 -9.94 -9.68
N LEU A 103 -3.32 -10.57 -8.93
CA LEU A 103 -3.45 -11.96 -8.51
C LEU A 103 -4.74 -12.18 -7.72
N TYR A 104 -5.00 -11.33 -6.73
CA TYR A 104 -6.22 -11.37 -5.93
C TYR A 104 -7.47 -11.23 -6.80
N ALA A 105 -7.48 -10.25 -7.71
CA ALA A 105 -8.62 -10.02 -8.60
C ALA A 105 -8.89 -11.23 -9.50
N ILE A 106 -7.86 -11.81 -10.13
CA ILE A 106 -8.02 -13.00 -10.98
C ILE A 106 -8.60 -14.18 -10.19
N ILE A 107 -8.04 -14.47 -9.01
CA ILE A 107 -8.47 -15.60 -8.18
C ILE A 107 -9.91 -15.40 -7.71
N LEU A 108 -10.24 -14.22 -7.15
CA LEU A 108 -11.57 -13.97 -6.62
C LEU A 108 -12.64 -13.91 -7.71
N THR A 109 -12.33 -13.31 -8.87
CA THR A 109 -13.22 -13.33 -10.02
C THR A 109 -13.49 -14.76 -10.47
N PHE A 110 -12.46 -15.61 -10.58
CA PHE A 110 -12.64 -17.01 -10.95
C PHE A 110 -13.53 -17.76 -9.94
N LEU A 111 -13.24 -17.61 -8.64
CA LEU A 111 -14.00 -18.26 -7.56
C LEU A 111 -15.46 -17.77 -7.49
N ASN A 112 -15.71 -16.50 -7.79
CA ASN A 112 -17.07 -15.96 -7.85
C ASN A 112 -17.84 -16.49 -9.06
N VAL A 113 -17.19 -16.62 -10.23
CA VAL A 113 -17.81 -17.18 -11.44
C VAL A 113 -18.28 -18.63 -11.22
N ILE A 114 -17.51 -19.43 -10.48
CA ILE A 114 -17.91 -20.80 -10.10
C ILE A 114 -18.77 -20.86 -8.82
N LYS A 115 -19.21 -19.71 -8.31
CA LYS A 115 -20.07 -19.55 -7.12
C LYS A 115 -19.53 -20.17 -5.83
N VAL A 116 -18.20 -20.26 -5.69
CA VAL A 116 -17.56 -20.71 -4.46
C VAL A 116 -17.47 -19.59 -3.44
N VAL A 117 -17.35 -18.33 -3.90
CA VAL A 117 -17.27 -17.14 -3.05
C VAL A 117 -18.30 -16.12 -3.51
N GLU A 118 -19.22 -15.73 -2.64
CA GLU A 118 -20.02 -14.53 -2.83
C GLU A 118 -19.27 -13.32 -2.28
N GLY A 119 -19.05 -12.31 -3.12
CA GLY A 119 -18.31 -11.12 -2.74
C GLY A 119 -19.21 -10.12 -2.00
N PRO A 120 -18.77 -9.54 -0.87
CA PRO A 120 -19.56 -8.54 -0.14
C PRO A 120 -19.60 -7.16 -0.83
N TYR A 121 -18.97 -7.03 -2.00
CA TYR A 121 -18.78 -5.76 -2.70
C TYR A 121 -19.21 -5.86 -4.17
N PRO A 122 -19.70 -4.76 -4.77
CA PRO A 122 -20.22 -4.78 -6.14
C PRO A 122 -19.21 -5.25 -7.18
N PHE A 123 -17.93 -4.91 -7.00
CA PHE A 123 -16.85 -5.31 -7.91
C PHE A 123 -16.53 -6.82 -7.87
N LEU A 124 -17.03 -7.56 -6.87
CA LEU A 124 -16.89 -9.00 -6.75
C LEU A 124 -18.15 -9.78 -7.12
N LEU A 125 -19.30 -9.12 -7.29
CA LEU A 125 -20.56 -9.74 -7.71
C LEU A 125 -20.57 -9.99 -9.22
N VAL A 126 -19.63 -10.77 -9.72
CA VAL A 126 -19.43 -11.01 -11.16
C VAL A 126 -20.61 -11.76 -11.76
N TYR A 127 -21.22 -12.65 -10.98
CA TYR A 127 -22.40 -13.40 -11.40
C TYR A 127 -23.67 -12.54 -11.48
N ASP A 128 -23.86 -11.59 -10.55
CA ASP A 128 -25.11 -10.82 -10.43
C ASP A 128 -25.11 -9.50 -11.23
N GLN A 129 -24.01 -9.17 -11.90
CA GLN A 129 -23.88 -7.95 -12.70
C GLN A 129 -23.54 -8.26 -14.16
N PRO A 130 -23.87 -7.36 -15.11
CA PRO A 130 -23.42 -7.48 -16.49
C PRO A 130 -21.91 -7.62 -16.61
N PHE A 131 -21.45 -8.53 -17.47
CA PHE A 131 -20.03 -8.84 -17.67
C PHE A 131 -19.13 -7.60 -17.85
N TYR A 132 -19.60 -6.59 -18.60
CA TYR A 132 -18.82 -5.39 -18.86
C TYR A 132 -18.54 -4.58 -17.58
N LEU A 133 -19.42 -4.59 -16.58
CA LEU A 133 -19.18 -3.90 -15.30
C LEU A 133 -18.06 -4.58 -14.52
N SER A 134 -18.00 -5.90 -14.51
CA SER A 134 -16.91 -6.64 -13.86
C SER A 134 -15.57 -6.36 -14.53
N VAL A 135 -15.53 -6.24 -15.86
CA VAL A 135 -14.33 -5.84 -16.60
C VAL A 135 -13.91 -4.42 -16.23
N ILE A 136 -14.86 -3.48 -16.17
CA ILE A 136 -14.58 -2.08 -15.77
C ILE A 136 -14.00 -2.03 -14.35
N TRP A 137 -14.61 -2.74 -13.39
CA TRP A 137 -14.10 -2.80 -12.02
C TRP A 137 -12.70 -3.36 -11.93
N PHE A 138 -12.42 -4.45 -12.65
CA PHE A 138 -11.09 -5.04 -12.72
C PHE A 138 -10.06 -4.01 -13.22
N ILE A 139 -10.33 -3.37 -14.35
CA ILE A 139 -9.42 -2.36 -14.94
C ILE A 139 -9.24 -1.19 -13.98
N LEU A 140 -10.32 -0.67 -13.42
CA LEU A 140 -10.31 0.49 -12.53
C LEU A 140 -9.46 0.23 -11.28
N ILE A 141 -9.66 -0.89 -10.59
CA ILE A 141 -8.93 -1.22 -9.35
C ILE A 141 -7.44 -1.44 -9.65
N VAL A 142 -7.11 -2.12 -10.75
CA VAL A 142 -5.70 -2.31 -11.16
C VAL A 142 -5.06 -0.97 -11.53
N CYS A 143 -5.76 -0.08 -12.23
CA CYS A 143 -5.29 1.26 -12.56
C CYS A 143 -5.05 2.10 -11.30
N ILE A 144 -5.95 2.08 -10.32
CA ILE A 144 -5.77 2.78 -9.04
C ILE A 144 -4.56 2.21 -8.31
N SER A 145 -4.42 0.88 -8.21
CA SER A 145 -3.27 0.22 -7.56
C SER A 145 -1.94 0.61 -8.23
N PHE A 146 -1.91 0.66 -9.56
CA PHE A 146 -0.72 1.10 -10.30
C PHE A 146 -0.43 2.60 -10.07
N GLY A 147 -1.47 3.44 -10.06
CA GLY A 147 -1.36 4.87 -9.76
C GLY A 147 -0.85 5.14 -8.35
N LEU A 148 -1.34 4.40 -7.36
CA LEU A 148 -0.86 4.47 -5.97
C LEU A 148 0.60 4.05 -5.85
N ALA A 149 0.98 2.96 -6.52
CA ALA A 149 2.37 2.52 -6.57
C ALA A 149 3.27 3.64 -7.14
N LEU A 150 2.85 4.31 -8.22
CA LEU A 150 3.55 5.48 -8.75
C LEU A 150 3.67 6.62 -7.74
N VAL A 151 2.58 6.97 -7.05
CA VAL A 151 2.57 8.05 -6.04
C VAL A 151 3.53 7.71 -4.89
N ILE A 152 3.39 6.51 -4.30
CA ILE A 152 4.27 6.04 -3.22
C ILE A 152 5.73 6.13 -3.67
N ARG A 153 6.05 5.62 -4.86
CA ARG A 153 7.42 5.69 -5.40
C ARG A 153 7.90 7.13 -5.53
N ARG A 154 7.08 8.05 -6.05
CA ARG A 154 7.46 9.46 -6.23
C ARG A 154 7.77 10.12 -4.88
N VAL A 155 6.91 9.91 -3.88
CA VAL A 155 7.11 10.46 -2.53
C VAL A 155 8.37 9.88 -1.88
N CYS A 156 8.56 8.55 -1.93
CA CYS A 156 9.78 7.91 -1.43
C CYS A 156 11.05 8.45 -2.12
N GLN A 157 11.02 8.65 -3.45
CA GLN A 157 12.18 9.15 -4.18
C GLN A 157 12.56 10.57 -3.75
N ILE A 158 11.58 11.46 -3.55
CA ILE A 158 11.83 12.82 -3.08
C ILE A 158 12.50 12.81 -1.70
N ASN A 159 11.95 12.03 -0.77
CA ASN A 159 12.48 11.93 0.59
C ASN A 159 13.88 11.30 0.61
N PHE A 160 14.10 10.27 -0.21
CA PHE A 160 15.41 9.62 -0.34
C PHE A 160 16.51 10.59 -0.80
N PHE A 161 16.24 11.40 -1.83
CA PHE A 161 17.22 12.39 -2.29
C PHE A 161 17.46 13.51 -1.27
N LYS A 162 16.40 13.92 -0.54
CA LYS A 162 16.51 14.90 0.53
C LYS A 162 17.40 14.40 1.67
N ASN A 163 17.19 13.19 2.16
CA ASN A 163 18.02 12.60 3.22
C ASN A 163 19.48 12.45 2.79
N ARG A 164 19.72 11.92 1.58
CA ARG A 164 21.07 11.78 1.00
C ARG A 164 21.84 13.10 0.96
N LYS A 165 21.16 14.20 0.60
CA LYS A 165 21.79 15.52 0.56
C LYS A 165 22.16 15.99 1.96
N ASN A 166 21.23 15.88 2.92
CA ASN A 166 21.47 16.29 4.31
C ASN A 166 22.68 15.54 4.92
N THR A 167 22.73 14.21 4.74
CA THR A 167 23.86 13.41 5.26
C THR A 167 25.20 13.80 4.60
N HIS A 168 25.19 14.18 3.33
CA HIS A 168 26.41 14.64 2.66
C HIS A 168 26.88 15.99 3.21
N ASP A 169 25.97 16.94 3.39
CA ASP A 169 26.27 18.26 3.96
C ASP A 169 26.78 18.15 5.41
N ASP A 170 26.20 17.26 6.23
CA ASP A 170 26.64 16.99 7.60
C ASP A 170 28.08 16.42 7.66
N ASN A 171 28.42 15.50 6.75
CA ASN A 171 29.75 14.91 6.69
C ASN A 171 30.83 15.95 6.29
N ILE A 172 30.51 16.85 5.35
CA ILE A 172 31.43 17.93 4.95
C ILE A 172 31.71 18.85 6.15
N ASN A 173 30.67 19.26 6.88
CA ASN A 173 30.82 20.12 8.06
C ASN A 173 31.69 19.45 9.15
N LEU A 174 31.55 18.13 9.35
CA LEU A 174 32.35 17.37 10.31
C LEU A 174 33.83 17.27 9.89
N GLU A 175 34.12 17.11 8.60
CA GLU A 175 35.49 17.12 8.08
C GLU A 175 36.13 18.51 8.24
N GLU A 176 35.39 19.59 7.98
CA GLU A 176 35.89 20.96 8.21
C GLU A 176 36.21 21.22 9.69
N ILE A 177 35.36 20.78 10.62
CA ILE A 177 35.60 20.94 12.06
C ILE A 177 36.84 20.15 12.52
N ASN A 178 37.06 18.95 11.99
CA ASN A 178 38.20 18.10 12.39
C ASN A 178 39.54 18.54 11.79
N THR A 179 39.54 19.50 10.86
CA THR A 179 40.76 20.03 10.21
C THR A 179 41.22 21.39 10.77
N GLN A 180 40.48 21.96 11.73
CA GLN A 180 40.86 23.16 12.49
C GLN A 180 41.45 22.80 13.86
#